data_AF-A0A1V8M6S9-F1
#
_entry.id   AF-A0A1V8M6S9-F1
#
_cell.length_a   1.000
_cell.length_b   1.000
_cell.length_c   1.000
_cell.angle_alpha   90.00
_cell.angle_beta   90.00
_cell.angle_gamma   90.00
#
_symmetry.space_group_name_H-M   'P 1'
#
loop_
_entity.id
_entity.type
_entity.pdbx_description
1 polymer ?
#
loop_
_entity_poly.entity_id
_entity_poly.type
_entity_poly.pdbx_seq_one_letter_code
_entity_poly.pdbx_strand_id
1 'polypeptide(L)'
;MNSICIKQSGFTLVELLVVMMVLVAMASITIETTSELAFQSRYEVTKDRYEKIRRAIIGRPDVLINGQPNISGFVKDMGRLPFKIHDLLEEDYCLTDPTKDSQATCGASWRNQTAYVPHTATSQGYGWNGPYINIDSPKALADGWGTGSDTITVNHGWNFSNTSDTITLNSYGKNGVSGGTDTFDKDYPGTDHLAIDSNSWKVDVTGIQINTSAAVLSGAGTCSALPFDSDLVACEMAGGHWDGTCDPTTTYTTRYQCEVIYGEDWIPTSHCGGTLVTPDTKVSCEGLGGTWATDNTDIDICVKIYYVSSTDAASGDIITINNPIVSGPKTLPRDGFTHQLSFDGFNDASGPNSTIPIGQISLSVNEFDASASPSCTDTVHNSGSAVLVSVFKGSLLPVINW
;
A
#
# COMPACT_ATOMS: atom_id res chain seq x y z
N MET A 1 -55.23 23.94 -76.87
CA MET A 1 -54.40 23.36 -75.79
C MET A 1 -53.02 23.96 -75.91
N ASN A 2 -52.63 24.79 -74.93
CA ASN A 2 -51.38 25.56 -74.98
C ASN A 2 -50.18 24.64 -74.73
N SER A 3 -49.31 24.50 -75.74
CA SER A 3 -47.98 23.94 -75.54
C SER A 3 -47.12 24.93 -74.74
N ILE A 4 -46.82 24.57 -73.50
CA ILE A 4 -45.82 25.23 -72.68
C ILE A 4 -44.46 24.82 -73.23
N CYS A 5 -43.80 25.72 -73.96
CA CYS A 5 -42.42 25.54 -74.40
C CYS A 5 -41.50 25.88 -73.22
N ILE A 6 -40.98 24.85 -72.54
CA ILE A 6 -39.98 25.02 -71.49
C ILE A 6 -38.63 25.29 -72.18
N LYS A 7 -38.15 26.52 -72.07
CA LYS A 7 -36.84 26.93 -72.57
C LYS A 7 -35.77 26.20 -71.74
N GLN A 8 -35.17 25.15 -72.29
CA GLN A 8 -33.97 24.55 -71.71
C GLN A 8 -32.85 25.59 -71.75
N SER A 9 -32.59 26.24 -70.62
CA SER A 9 -31.40 27.05 -70.43
C SER A 9 -30.23 26.07 -70.27
N GLY A 10 -29.52 25.80 -71.37
CA GLY A 10 -28.30 25.02 -71.32
C GLY A 10 -27.26 25.74 -70.45
N PHE A 11 -26.67 25.01 -69.51
CA PHE A 11 -25.56 25.50 -68.69
C PHE A 11 -24.47 26.06 -69.61
N THR A 12 -24.02 27.28 -69.31
CA THR A 12 -22.92 27.89 -70.07
C THR A 12 -21.60 27.20 -69.71
N LEU A 13 -20.67 27.11 -70.65
CA LEU A 13 -19.35 26.50 -70.44
C LEU A 13 -18.59 27.15 -69.25
N VAL A 14 -18.79 28.46 -69.04
CA VAL A 14 -18.23 29.20 -67.91
C VAL A 14 -18.82 28.73 -66.57
N GLU A 15 -20.14 28.50 -66.52
CA GLU A 15 -20.81 28.05 -65.31
C GLU A 15 -20.36 26.65 -64.90
N LEU A 16 -20.17 25.74 -65.87
CA LEU A 16 -19.62 24.41 -65.62
C LEU A 16 -18.17 24.48 -65.11
N LEU A 17 -17.36 25.42 -65.62
CA LEU A 17 -15.98 25.62 -65.20
C LEU A 17 -15.90 26.16 -63.75
N VAL A 18 -16.74 27.15 -63.40
CA VAL A 18 -16.80 27.71 -62.05
C VAL A 18 -17.26 26.65 -61.04
N VAL A 19 -18.28 25.85 -61.37
CA VAL A 19 -18.75 24.77 -60.50
C VAL A 19 -17.64 23.73 -60.26
N MET A 20 -16.91 23.33 -61.30
CA MET A 20 -15.79 22.40 -61.11
C MET A 20 -14.68 22.99 -60.24
N MET A 21 -14.37 24.28 -60.40
CA MET A 21 -13.37 24.95 -59.56
C MET A 21 -13.78 24.96 -58.08
N VAL A 22 -15.06 25.27 -57.79
CA VAL A 22 -15.58 25.27 -56.41
C VAL A 22 -15.60 23.85 -55.84
N LEU A 23 -16.03 22.84 -56.60
CA LEU A 23 -16.04 21.45 -56.15
C LEU A 23 -14.63 20.93 -55.84
N VAL A 24 -13.64 21.25 -56.66
CA VAL A 24 -12.23 20.88 -56.39
C VAL A 24 -11.73 21.55 -55.12
N ALA A 25 -11.99 22.86 -54.95
CA ALA A 25 -11.58 23.58 -53.74
C ALA A 25 -12.24 23.00 -52.47
N MET A 26 -13.54 22.70 -52.51
CA MET A 26 -14.24 22.07 -51.38
C MET A 26 -13.73 20.66 -51.10
N ALA A 27 -13.47 19.87 -52.14
CA ALA A 27 -12.92 18.52 -51.99
C ALA A 27 -11.53 18.55 -51.34
N SER A 28 -10.65 19.47 -51.74
CA SER A 28 -9.33 19.64 -51.14
C SER A 28 -9.40 19.96 -49.64
N ILE A 29 -10.23 20.92 -49.24
CA ILE A 29 -10.41 21.29 -47.82
C ILE A 29 -10.96 20.09 -47.01
N THR A 30 -11.87 19.32 -47.61
CA THR A 30 -12.47 18.15 -46.94
C THR A 30 -11.44 17.02 -46.72
N ILE A 31 -10.49 16.82 -47.65
CA ILE A 31 -9.45 15.79 -47.52
C ILE A 31 -8.46 16.14 -46.40
N GLU A 32 -8.02 17.39 -46.30
CA GLU A 32 -7.07 17.80 -45.25
C GLU A 32 -7.70 17.66 -43.86
N THR A 33 -8.92 18.18 -43.67
CA THR A 33 -9.63 18.11 -42.39
C THR A 33 -9.97 16.69 -41.94
N THR A 34 -10.34 15.79 -42.86
CA THR A 34 -10.62 14.38 -42.52
C THR A 34 -9.37 13.63 -42.07
N SER A 35 -8.20 13.96 -42.61
CA SER A 35 -6.93 13.35 -42.20
C SER A 35 -6.52 13.76 -40.78
N GLU A 36 -6.68 15.04 -40.42
CA GLU A 36 -6.35 15.54 -39.08
C GLU A 36 -7.26 14.94 -38.00
N LEU A 37 -8.56 14.78 -38.28
CA LEU A 37 -9.49 14.12 -37.36
C LEU A 37 -9.11 12.65 -37.13
N ALA A 38 -8.69 11.94 -38.18
CA ALA A 38 -8.22 10.56 -38.07
C ALA A 38 -6.94 10.47 -37.23
N PHE A 39 -6.01 11.42 -37.38
CA PHE A 39 -4.77 11.48 -36.59
C PHE A 39 -5.03 11.82 -35.12
N GLN A 40 -5.92 12.77 -34.85
CA GLN A 40 -6.32 13.09 -33.49
C GLN A 40 -6.97 11.88 -32.80
N SER A 41 -7.86 11.17 -33.49
CA SER A 41 -8.50 9.96 -32.96
C SER A 41 -7.47 8.90 -32.55
N ARG A 42 -6.48 8.63 -33.40
CA ARG A 42 -5.40 7.68 -33.09
C ARG A 42 -4.55 8.15 -31.92
N TYR A 43 -4.24 9.43 -31.86
CA TYR A 43 -3.50 10.01 -30.75
C TYR A 43 -4.24 9.84 -29.41
N GLU A 44 -5.55 10.13 -29.35
CA GLU A 44 -6.36 9.91 -28.15
C GLU A 44 -6.44 8.42 -27.77
N VAL A 45 -6.53 7.51 -28.74
CA VAL A 45 -6.44 6.06 -28.48
C VAL A 45 -5.09 5.68 -27.88
N THR A 46 -3.98 6.25 -28.36
CA THR A 46 -2.65 6.03 -27.76
C THR A 46 -2.63 6.50 -26.31
N LYS A 47 -3.20 7.67 -25.98
CA LYS A 47 -3.27 8.16 -24.60
C LYS A 47 -4.06 7.23 -23.69
N ASP A 48 -5.25 6.81 -24.14
CA ASP A 48 -6.11 5.93 -23.37
C ASP A 48 -5.42 4.60 -23.07
N ARG A 49 -4.76 4.01 -24.08
CA ARG A 49 -4.03 2.74 -23.93
C ARG A 49 -2.80 2.88 -23.03
N TYR A 50 -2.06 3.99 -23.15
CA TYR A 50 -0.96 4.32 -22.24
C TYR A 50 -1.43 4.36 -20.77
N GLU A 51 -2.52 5.08 -20.50
CA GLU A 51 -3.09 5.16 -19.15
C GLU A 51 -3.65 3.82 -18.68
N LYS A 52 -4.25 3.02 -19.57
CA LYS A 52 -4.73 1.67 -19.26
C LYS A 52 -3.59 0.77 -18.81
N ILE A 53 -2.45 0.79 -19.51
CA ILE A 53 -1.26 0.03 -19.14
C ILE A 53 -0.70 0.53 -17.81
N ARG A 54 -0.51 1.84 -17.66
CA ARG A 54 0.02 2.44 -16.44
C ARG A 54 -0.83 2.08 -15.21
N ARG A 55 -2.16 2.18 -15.31
CA ARG A 55 -3.10 1.82 -14.22
C ARG A 55 -3.11 0.34 -13.90
N ALA A 56 -2.88 -0.53 -14.88
CA ALA A 56 -2.77 -1.97 -14.61
C ALA A 56 -1.51 -2.30 -13.79
N ILE A 57 -0.45 -1.49 -13.90
CA ILE A 57 0.79 -1.71 -13.17
C ILE A 57 0.69 -1.21 -11.73
N ILE A 58 0.35 0.07 -11.54
CA ILE A 58 0.37 0.73 -10.21
C ILE A 58 -1.01 0.98 -9.59
N GLY A 59 -2.08 0.60 -10.29
CA GLY A 59 -3.45 0.83 -9.82
C GLY A 59 -3.94 2.27 -9.99
N ARG A 60 -4.97 2.61 -9.21
CA ARG A 60 -5.54 3.97 -9.09
C ARG A 60 -5.57 4.41 -7.62
N PRO A 61 -4.42 4.77 -7.04
CA PRO A 61 -4.36 5.21 -5.64
C PRO A 61 -5.09 6.55 -5.41
N ASP A 62 -5.41 7.29 -6.48
CA ASP A 62 -6.18 8.54 -6.47
C ASP A 62 -7.69 8.33 -6.26
N VAL A 63 -8.20 7.12 -6.49
CA VAL A 63 -9.63 6.82 -6.35
C VAL A 63 -9.90 6.18 -5.00
N LEU A 64 -10.77 6.81 -4.21
CA LEU A 64 -11.28 6.27 -2.95
C LEU A 64 -12.54 5.43 -3.21
N ILE A 65 -12.53 4.17 -2.79
CA ILE A 65 -13.70 3.28 -2.73
C ILE A 65 -14.06 3.14 -1.24
N ASN A 66 -15.27 3.56 -0.86
CA ASN A 66 -15.72 3.56 0.55
C ASN A 66 -14.78 4.32 1.51
N GLY A 67 -14.16 5.41 1.03
CA GLY A 67 -13.23 6.21 1.82
C GLY A 67 -11.82 5.61 1.95
N GLN A 68 -11.57 4.44 1.36
CA GLN A 68 -10.25 3.82 1.28
C GLN A 68 -9.71 3.89 -0.15
N PRO A 69 -8.44 4.23 -0.35
CA PRO A 69 -7.85 4.22 -1.68
C PRO A 69 -7.84 2.84 -2.29
N ASN A 70 -8.13 2.77 -3.58
CA ASN A 70 -8.14 1.53 -4.33
C ASN A 70 -6.71 1.09 -4.66
N ILE A 71 -6.14 0.27 -3.79
CA ILE A 71 -4.83 -0.33 -4.02
C ILE A 71 -5.01 -1.61 -4.84
N SER A 72 -4.65 -1.54 -6.11
CA SER A 72 -4.77 -2.63 -7.08
C SER A 72 -3.60 -2.62 -8.05
N GLY A 73 -3.52 -3.64 -8.90
CA GLY A 73 -2.57 -3.70 -10.00
C GLY A 73 -1.38 -4.59 -9.69
N PHE A 74 -0.58 -4.78 -10.74
CA PHE A 74 0.51 -5.74 -10.78
C PHE A 74 1.50 -5.59 -9.63
N VAL A 75 1.92 -4.36 -9.32
CA VAL A 75 2.92 -4.09 -8.27
C VAL A 75 2.44 -4.54 -6.90
N LYS A 76 1.17 -4.32 -6.58
CA LYS A 76 0.60 -4.66 -5.27
C LYS A 76 0.61 -6.16 -5.02
N ASP A 77 0.43 -6.95 -6.08
CA ASP A 77 0.36 -8.40 -6.01
C ASP A 77 1.75 -9.06 -6.18
N MET A 78 2.62 -8.49 -7.02
CA MET A 78 3.92 -9.08 -7.38
C MET A 78 5.12 -8.47 -6.63
N GLY A 79 4.99 -7.28 -6.04
CA GLY A 79 6.08 -6.59 -5.34
C GLY A 79 7.20 -6.09 -6.26
N ARG A 80 6.97 -6.01 -7.58
CA ARG A 80 7.92 -5.56 -8.60
C ARG A 80 7.21 -4.94 -9.81
N LEU A 81 7.96 -4.26 -10.67
CA LEU A 81 7.48 -3.83 -11.98
C LEU A 81 7.40 -5.01 -12.98
N PRO A 82 6.50 -4.97 -13.97
CA PRO A 82 6.41 -6.00 -15.01
C PRO A 82 7.64 -5.98 -15.93
N PHE A 83 8.08 -7.15 -16.40
CA PHE A 83 9.23 -7.24 -17.32
C PHE A 83 8.86 -6.90 -18.76
N LYS A 84 7.62 -7.21 -19.13
CA LYS A 84 6.99 -6.87 -20.40
C LYS A 84 5.54 -6.48 -20.15
N ILE A 85 4.92 -5.83 -21.12
CA ILE A 85 3.48 -5.52 -21.03
C ILE A 85 2.65 -6.82 -20.93
N HIS A 86 3.16 -7.91 -21.49
CA HIS A 86 2.52 -9.22 -21.44
C HIS A 86 2.32 -9.79 -20.01
N ASP A 87 3.15 -9.40 -19.03
CA ASP A 87 2.95 -9.75 -17.59
C ASP A 87 1.53 -9.36 -17.11
N LEU A 88 0.93 -8.35 -17.72
CA LEU A 88 -0.36 -7.80 -17.34
C LEU A 88 -1.55 -8.61 -17.88
N LEU A 89 -1.28 -9.60 -18.75
CA LEU A 89 -2.29 -10.33 -19.51
C LEU A 89 -2.37 -11.79 -19.12
N GLU A 90 -1.21 -12.42 -18.94
CA GLU A 90 -1.10 -13.85 -18.73
C GLU A 90 -0.12 -14.16 -17.60
N GLU A 91 -0.40 -15.23 -16.85
CA GLU A 91 0.43 -15.70 -15.75
C GLU A 91 1.77 -16.22 -16.26
N ASP A 92 1.74 -17.18 -17.19
CA ASP A 92 2.94 -17.78 -17.74
C ASP A 92 2.96 -17.57 -19.25
N TYR A 93 4.09 -17.09 -19.76
CA TYR A 93 4.19 -16.76 -21.17
C TYR A 93 5.63 -16.80 -21.66
N CYS A 94 5.79 -16.75 -22.97
CA CYS A 94 7.09 -16.73 -23.61
C CYS A 94 7.61 -15.29 -23.79
N LEU A 95 8.78 -14.98 -23.21
CA LEU A 95 9.39 -13.63 -23.24
C LEU A 95 9.75 -13.13 -24.64
N THR A 96 9.95 -14.04 -25.59
CA THR A 96 10.41 -13.71 -26.95
C THR A 96 9.30 -13.78 -27.98
N ASP A 97 8.27 -14.62 -27.75
CA ASP A 97 7.21 -14.88 -28.71
C ASP A 97 5.90 -15.24 -27.99
N PRO A 98 4.97 -14.29 -27.82
CA PRO A 98 3.72 -14.50 -27.08
C PRO A 98 2.73 -15.43 -27.80
N THR A 99 3.06 -15.94 -29.00
CA THR A 99 2.24 -16.97 -29.66
C THR A 99 2.53 -18.38 -29.16
N LYS A 100 3.62 -18.55 -28.39
CA LYS A 100 4.01 -19.82 -27.78
C LYS A 100 3.38 -19.94 -26.40
N ASP A 101 2.47 -20.91 -26.28
CA ASP A 101 1.61 -21.15 -25.11
C ASP A 101 2.19 -22.15 -24.11
N SER A 102 3.42 -22.61 -24.31
CA SER A 102 4.00 -23.67 -23.50
C SER A 102 5.51 -23.58 -23.37
N GLN A 103 6.02 -24.01 -22.21
CA GLN A 103 7.46 -24.10 -21.95
C GLN A 103 8.18 -24.97 -22.98
N ALA A 104 7.54 -26.03 -23.47
CA ALA A 104 8.11 -26.91 -24.48
C ALA A 104 8.39 -26.20 -25.81
N THR A 105 7.53 -25.27 -26.23
CA THR A 105 7.67 -24.54 -27.49
C THR A 105 8.54 -23.28 -27.35
N CYS A 106 8.52 -22.66 -26.17
CA CYS A 106 9.30 -21.46 -25.87
C CYS A 106 10.74 -21.74 -25.42
N GLY A 107 10.98 -22.86 -24.74
CA GLY A 107 12.28 -23.24 -24.21
C GLY A 107 12.71 -22.33 -23.05
N ALA A 108 13.97 -21.88 -23.07
CA ALA A 108 14.57 -21.10 -21.98
C ALA A 108 14.01 -19.67 -21.82
N SER A 109 13.24 -19.18 -22.79
CA SER A 109 12.54 -17.88 -22.71
C SER A 109 11.18 -17.99 -22.03
N TRP A 110 10.77 -19.20 -21.62
CA TRP A 110 9.53 -19.41 -20.90
C TRP A 110 9.64 -18.82 -19.50
N ARG A 111 8.61 -18.10 -19.09
CA ARG A 111 8.57 -17.43 -17.81
C ARG A 111 7.41 -17.94 -17.00
N ASN A 112 7.75 -18.45 -15.81
CA ASN A 112 6.76 -18.81 -14.80
C ASN A 112 6.65 -17.65 -13.80
N GLN A 113 5.45 -17.07 -13.70
CA GLN A 113 5.16 -16.14 -12.62
C GLN A 113 4.71 -16.93 -11.39
N THR A 114 4.92 -16.38 -10.19
CA THR A 114 4.42 -17.03 -8.97
C THR A 114 2.90 -16.95 -8.96
N ALA A 115 2.21 -18.09 -8.93
CA ALA A 115 0.75 -18.15 -8.83
C ALA A 115 0.21 -17.40 -7.60
N TYR A 116 -1.01 -16.86 -7.70
CA TYR A 116 -1.61 -16.13 -6.59
C TYR A 116 -1.82 -17.02 -5.36
N VAL A 117 -1.30 -16.54 -4.23
CA VAL A 117 -1.56 -17.05 -2.89
C VAL A 117 -2.46 -16.04 -2.18
N PRO A 118 -3.68 -16.43 -1.78
CA PRO A 118 -4.61 -15.53 -1.11
C PRO A 118 -4.07 -15.12 0.28
N HIS A 119 -4.50 -13.94 0.72
CA HIS A 119 -4.21 -13.48 2.07
C HIS A 119 -4.85 -14.42 3.11
N THR A 120 -4.21 -14.53 4.28
CA THR A 120 -4.79 -15.18 5.46
C THR A 120 -5.03 -14.12 6.54
N ALA A 121 -5.49 -14.54 7.73
CA ALA A 121 -5.64 -13.63 8.85
C ALA A 121 -4.32 -12.97 9.29
N THR A 122 -3.17 -13.59 8.97
CA THR A 122 -1.84 -13.16 9.44
C THR A 122 -0.83 -12.93 8.33
N SER A 123 -1.18 -13.22 7.07
CA SER A 123 -0.28 -13.04 5.92
C SER A 123 -0.96 -12.27 4.79
N GLN A 124 -0.25 -11.33 4.19
CA GLN A 124 -0.71 -10.67 2.96
C GLN A 124 -0.80 -11.67 1.79
N GLY A 125 -1.70 -11.39 0.85
CA GLY A 125 -1.77 -12.14 -0.41
C GLY A 125 -0.70 -11.65 -1.39
N TYR A 126 -0.19 -12.54 -2.22
CA TYR A 126 0.90 -12.26 -3.15
C TYR A 126 0.87 -13.19 -4.36
N GLY A 127 1.60 -12.87 -5.42
CA GLY A 127 1.62 -13.65 -6.65
C GLY A 127 0.64 -13.12 -7.69
N TRP A 128 0.71 -13.68 -8.90
CA TRP A 128 0.00 -13.17 -10.05
C TRP A 128 -1.49 -13.39 -9.90
N ASN A 129 -2.23 -12.32 -9.65
CA ASN A 129 -3.68 -12.31 -9.43
C ASN A 129 -4.43 -11.77 -10.67
N GLY A 130 -3.80 -11.85 -11.83
CA GLY A 130 -4.28 -11.28 -13.09
C GLY A 130 -5.28 -12.19 -13.82
N PRO A 131 -5.76 -11.80 -15.02
CA PRO A 131 -5.24 -10.70 -15.86
C PRO A 131 -5.51 -9.30 -15.29
N TYR A 132 -4.51 -8.41 -15.37
CA TYR A 132 -4.62 -7.01 -14.92
C TYR A 132 -5.18 -6.09 -16.01
N ILE A 133 -5.16 -6.55 -17.26
CA ILE A 133 -5.81 -5.91 -18.40
C ILE A 133 -6.61 -6.97 -19.15
N ASN A 134 -7.92 -6.78 -19.24
CA ASN A 134 -8.75 -7.55 -20.15
C ASN A 134 -8.64 -7.00 -21.58
N ILE A 135 -8.34 -7.89 -22.51
CA ILE A 135 -8.21 -7.60 -23.94
C ILE A 135 -9.05 -8.59 -24.76
N ASP A 136 -9.79 -8.07 -25.73
CA ASP A 136 -10.55 -8.90 -26.68
C ASP A 136 -9.68 -9.37 -27.86
N SER A 137 -8.50 -8.77 -28.03
CA SER A 137 -7.56 -9.07 -29.11
C SER A 137 -6.14 -8.61 -28.72
N PRO A 138 -5.07 -9.31 -29.15
CA PRO A 138 -3.69 -8.85 -28.97
C PRO A 138 -3.41 -7.45 -29.53
N LYS A 139 -4.19 -7.00 -30.53
CA LYS A 139 -4.10 -5.65 -31.11
C LYS A 139 -4.77 -4.57 -30.25
N ALA A 140 -5.56 -4.95 -29.24
CA ALA A 140 -6.26 -4.01 -28.37
C ALA A 140 -5.30 -3.15 -27.52
N LEU A 141 -4.06 -3.62 -27.33
CA LEU A 141 -3.00 -2.90 -26.63
C LEU A 141 -2.01 -2.19 -27.53
N ALA A 142 -2.03 -2.40 -28.84
CA ALA A 142 -1.14 -1.66 -29.74
C ALA A 142 -1.41 -0.16 -29.62
N ASP A 143 -0.49 0.72 -29.99
CA ASP A 143 -0.81 2.14 -30.01
C ASP A 143 -1.85 2.48 -31.11
N GLY A 144 -2.34 3.73 -31.14
CA GLY A 144 -3.33 4.15 -32.14
C GLY A 144 -2.78 4.16 -33.58
N TRP A 145 -1.46 4.09 -33.75
CA TRP A 145 -0.79 4.14 -35.04
C TRP A 145 -0.56 2.77 -35.65
N GLY A 146 -0.54 1.72 -34.82
CA GLY A 146 -0.21 0.36 -35.24
C GLY A 146 1.28 0.17 -35.44
N THR A 147 2.13 0.91 -34.74
CA THR A 147 3.58 0.73 -34.85
C THR A 147 3.94 -0.68 -34.37
N GLY A 148 4.57 -1.49 -35.23
CA GLY A 148 4.91 -2.89 -34.93
C GLY A 148 3.81 -3.93 -35.22
N SER A 149 2.81 -3.61 -36.04
CA SER A 149 1.54 -4.39 -36.15
C SER A 149 1.53 -5.70 -36.92
N ASP A 150 2.66 -6.17 -37.47
CA ASP A 150 2.64 -7.41 -38.28
C ASP A 150 3.03 -8.67 -37.49
N THR A 151 3.63 -8.52 -36.31
CA THR A 151 3.92 -9.64 -35.39
C THR A 151 3.44 -9.31 -33.98
N ILE A 152 2.79 -10.27 -33.32
CA ILE A 152 2.42 -10.13 -31.90
C ILE A 152 3.74 -10.08 -31.12
N THR A 153 4.10 -8.91 -30.61
CA THR A 153 5.27 -8.73 -29.75
C THR A 153 4.82 -8.69 -28.30
N VAL A 154 5.69 -9.12 -27.38
CA VAL A 154 5.43 -9.10 -25.92
C VAL A 154 5.17 -7.70 -25.35
N ASN A 155 5.52 -6.64 -26.10
CA ASN A 155 5.27 -5.25 -25.76
C ASN A 155 4.23 -4.58 -26.65
N HIS A 156 3.52 -5.33 -27.49
CA HIS A 156 2.42 -4.83 -28.32
C HIS A 156 2.77 -3.56 -29.12
N GLY A 157 4.00 -3.44 -29.64
CA GLY A 157 4.42 -2.30 -30.45
C GLY A 157 4.82 -1.03 -29.68
N TRP A 158 4.76 -1.05 -28.34
CA TRP A 158 5.27 0.03 -27.50
C TRP A 158 6.78 -0.05 -27.36
N ASN A 159 7.43 1.11 -27.28
CA ASN A 159 8.77 1.20 -26.75
C ASN A 159 8.73 1.04 -25.24
N PHE A 160 9.06 -0.16 -24.76
CA PHE A 160 9.02 -0.54 -23.36
C PHE A 160 10.41 -0.92 -22.87
N SER A 161 10.83 -0.30 -21.77
CA SER A 161 12.05 -0.65 -21.04
C SER A 161 11.80 -0.67 -19.55
N ASN A 162 12.40 -1.62 -18.84
CA ASN A 162 12.35 -1.75 -17.39
C ASN A 162 13.78 -1.83 -16.84
N THR A 163 14.12 -0.98 -15.88
CA THR A 163 15.42 -0.93 -15.19
C THR A 163 15.34 -1.36 -13.72
N SER A 164 14.40 -2.25 -13.37
CA SER A 164 13.96 -2.67 -12.04
C SER A 164 13.18 -1.63 -11.23
N ASP A 165 13.59 -0.35 -11.30
CA ASP A 165 12.96 0.72 -10.51
C ASP A 165 12.12 1.70 -11.33
N THR A 166 12.30 1.70 -12.65
CA THR A 166 11.58 2.58 -13.56
C THR A 166 11.10 1.85 -14.80
N ILE A 167 10.00 2.31 -15.37
CA ILE A 167 9.51 1.91 -16.69
C ILE A 167 9.46 3.12 -17.61
N THR A 168 10.08 2.95 -18.78
CA THR A 168 9.84 3.77 -19.95
C THR A 168 8.77 3.09 -20.80
N LEU A 169 7.73 3.84 -21.16
CA LEU A 169 6.66 3.39 -22.05
C LEU A 169 6.26 4.56 -22.95
N ASN A 170 6.54 4.45 -24.25
CA ASN A 170 6.17 5.45 -25.25
C ASN A 170 5.75 4.81 -26.57
N SER A 171 4.83 5.48 -27.26
CA SER A 171 4.53 5.29 -28.68
C SER A 171 5.43 6.18 -29.50
N TYR A 172 5.89 5.70 -30.66
CA TYR A 172 6.68 6.49 -31.61
C TYR A 172 5.83 7.44 -32.48
N GLY A 173 4.50 7.51 -32.24
CA GLY A 173 3.63 8.34 -33.05
C GLY A 173 3.47 7.82 -34.48
N LYS A 174 2.99 8.70 -35.36
CA LYS A 174 2.58 8.38 -36.74
C LYS A 174 3.72 7.90 -37.63
N ASN A 175 4.92 8.45 -37.44
CA ASN A 175 6.10 8.14 -38.26
C ASN A 175 6.74 6.79 -37.88
N GLY A 176 6.37 6.21 -36.73
CA GLY A 176 6.91 4.95 -36.23
C GLY A 176 8.39 4.96 -35.90
N VAL A 177 8.99 6.15 -35.74
CA VAL A 177 10.41 6.32 -35.38
C VAL A 177 10.51 7.16 -34.12
N SER A 178 11.54 6.94 -33.31
CA SER A 178 11.69 7.72 -32.09
C SER A 178 11.93 9.20 -32.40
N GLY A 179 11.16 10.03 -31.71
CA GLY A 179 11.17 11.47 -31.83
C GLY A 179 10.40 11.95 -33.05
N GLY A 180 10.37 13.27 -33.23
CA GLY A 180 9.66 13.88 -34.34
C GLY A 180 9.48 15.36 -34.13
N THR A 181 9.26 16.10 -35.22
CA THR A 181 9.02 17.55 -35.17
C THR A 181 7.54 17.89 -35.25
N ASP A 182 6.79 17.11 -36.02
CA ASP A 182 5.38 17.35 -36.31
C ASP A 182 4.51 16.84 -35.16
N THR A 183 3.31 17.43 -34.99
CA THR A 183 2.45 17.23 -33.81
C THR A 183 2.16 15.76 -33.51
N PHE A 184 1.92 14.94 -34.55
CA PHE A 184 1.59 13.53 -34.43
C PHE A 184 2.78 12.59 -34.67
N ASP A 185 3.91 13.14 -35.10
CA ASP A 185 5.15 12.40 -35.33
C ASP A 185 6.01 12.37 -34.06
N LYS A 186 5.68 13.19 -33.05
CA LYS A 186 6.32 13.15 -31.74
C LYS A 186 5.91 11.92 -30.95
N ASP A 187 6.89 11.36 -30.24
CA ASP A 187 6.66 10.30 -29.26
C ASP A 187 5.63 10.72 -28.20
N TYR A 188 4.81 9.75 -27.78
CA TYR A 188 3.85 9.96 -26.71
C TYR A 188 3.86 8.83 -25.67
N PRO A 189 4.06 9.16 -24.39
CA PRO A 189 4.72 10.39 -23.91
C PRO A 189 6.11 10.57 -24.53
N GLY A 190 6.70 11.77 -24.41
CA GLY A 190 8.05 12.01 -24.95
C GLY A 190 9.09 11.04 -24.35
N THR A 191 10.20 10.82 -25.05
CA THR A 191 11.27 9.86 -24.66
C THR A 191 11.84 10.08 -23.27
N ASP A 192 11.84 11.32 -22.79
CA ASP A 192 12.38 11.69 -21.48
C ASP A 192 11.38 11.46 -20.34
N HIS A 193 10.16 11.01 -20.67
CA HIS A 193 9.12 10.74 -19.71
C HIS A 193 9.15 9.29 -19.24
N LEU A 194 9.35 9.11 -17.93
CA LEU A 194 9.16 7.83 -17.27
C LEU A 194 7.68 7.61 -17.05
N ALA A 195 7.14 6.49 -17.55
CA ALA A 195 5.76 6.14 -17.29
C ALA A 195 5.54 5.76 -15.83
N ILE A 196 6.56 5.12 -15.24
CA ILE A 196 6.62 4.78 -13.82
C ILE A 196 8.04 5.07 -13.34
N ASP A 197 8.17 5.94 -12.35
CA ASP A 197 9.42 6.15 -11.61
C ASP A 197 9.38 5.41 -10.26
N SER A 198 10.52 5.32 -9.57
CA SER A 198 10.61 4.64 -8.26
C SER A 198 9.58 5.18 -7.25
N ASN A 199 9.40 6.50 -7.23
CA ASN A 199 8.45 7.18 -6.34
C ASN A 199 6.98 6.93 -6.70
N SER A 200 6.67 6.33 -7.85
CA SER A 200 5.30 6.05 -8.30
C SER A 200 4.74 4.74 -7.79
N TRP A 201 5.62 3.82 -7.42
CA TRP A 201 5.24 2.47 -7.00
C TRP A 201 5.92 2.00 -5.71
N LYS A 202 6.83 2.81 -5.14
CA LYS A 202 7.38 2.60 -3.80
C LYS A 202 6.92 3.71 -2.84
N VAL A 203 6.89 3.38 -1.55
CA VAL A 203 6.57 4.26 -0.43
C VAL A 203 7.75 4.24 0.54
N ASP A 204 8.17 5.42 1.00
CA ASP A 204 9.12 5.55 2.10
C ASP A 204 8.38 5.42 3.44
N VAL A 205 8.78 4.45 4.26
CA VAL A 205 8.17 4.16 5.57
C VAL A 205 8.90 4.81 6.74
N THR A 206 9.88 5.67 6.45
CA THR A 206 10.55 6.48 7.49
C THR A 206 9.52 7.31 8.26
N GLY A 207 9.57 7.24 9.58
CA GLY A 207 8.66 7.98 10.46
C GLY A 207 7.32 7.30 10.71
N ILE A 208 7.18 5.99 10.44
CA ILE A 208 5.95 5.27 10.74
C ILE A 208 5.63 5.35 12.24
N GLN A 209 4.39 5.70 12.56
CA GLN A 209 3.96 5.95 13.94
C GLN A 209 3.20 4.75 14.50
N ILE A 210 3.58 4.31 15.69
CA ILE A 210 2.92 3.22 16.40
C ILE A 210 2.57 3.68 17.82
N ASN A 211 1.29 3.55 18.18
CA ASN A 211 0.81 3.63 19.53
C ASN A 211 0.93 2.25 20.17
N THR A 212 1.82 2.09 21.14
CA THR A 212 2.06 0.82 21.83
C THR A 212 1.95 1.01 23.33
N SER A 213 1.35 0.05 24.03
CA SER A 213 1.33 0.04 25.49
C SER A 213 2.67 -0.45 26.04
N ALA A 214 3.16 0.23 27.08
CA ALA A 214 4.23 -0.28 27.91
C ALA A 214 3.79 -1.61 28.55
N ALA A 215 4.58 -2.67 28.36
CA ALA A 215 4.28 -4.00 28.90
C ALA A 215 4.05 -3.96 30.42
N VAL A 216 3.01 -4.65 30.88
CA VAL A 216 2.81 -4.94 32.31
C VAL A 216 3.81 -6.02 32.70
N LEU A 217 4.68 -5.73 33.67
CA LEU A 217 5.73 -6.66 34.06
C LEU A 217 5.14 -7.89 34.74
N SER A 218 5.27 -9.06 34.12
CA SER A 218 5.37 -10.30 34.87
C SER A 218 6.78 -10.40 35.48
N GLY A 219 7.06 -9.63 36.54
CA GLY A 219 8.10 -9.98 37.51
C GLY A 219 9.42 -9.19 37.59
N ALA A 220 9.55 -7.96 37.06
CA ALA A 220 10.80 -7.18 37.23
C ALA A 220 10.71 -5.95 38.15
N GLY A 221 9.54 -5.30 38.26
CA GLY A 221 9.33 -4.17 39.17
C GLY A 221 8.40 -4.57 40.30
N THR A 222 8.84 -4.38 41.55
CA THR A 222 7.96 -4.55 42.71
C THR A 222 7.46 -3.19 43.16
N CYS A 223 6.15 -3.01 43.10
CA CYS A 223 5.52 -1.91 43.81
C CYS A 223 5.70 -2.14 45.32
N SER A 224 6.27 -1.16 46.00
CA SER A 224 6.60 -1.23 47.43
C SER A 224 6.03 -0.02 48.16
N ALA A 225 6.09 -0.03 49.50
CA ALA A 225 5.63 1.09 50.34
C ALA A 225 4.18 1.53 50.06
N LEU A 226 3.31 0.59 49.67
CA LEU A 226 1.89 0.86 49.47
C LEU A 226 1.25 1.20 50.83
N PRO A 227 0.58 2.36 50.95
CA PRO A 227 0.01 2.85 52.20
C PRO A 227 -1.31 2.13 52.55
N PHE A 228 -1.45 0.83 52.26
CA PHE A 228 -2.70 0.10 52.42
C PHE A 228 -3.27 0.16 53.84
N ASP A 229 -2.44 0.16 54.89
CA ASP A 229 -2.92 0.27 56.28
C ASP A 229 -3.07 1.72 56.78
N SER A 230 -2.71 2.71 55.96
CA SER A 230 -2.72 4.14 56.33
C SER A 230 -3.58 5.01 55.42
N ASP A 231 -4.03 4.50 54.28
CA ASP A 231 -4.87 5.19 53.31
C ASP A 231 -6.05 4.31 52.89
N LEU A 232 -7.24 4.72 53.32
CA LEU A 232 -8.50 4.03 53.04
C LEU A 232 -8.78 3.91 51.54
N VAL A 233 -8.48 4.95 50.77
CA VAL A 233 -8.76 4.96 49.33
C VAL A 233 -7.84 3.97 48.62
N ALA A 234 -6.56 3.94 49.00
CA ALA A 234 -5.60 3.00 48.41
C ALA A 234 -5.98 1.54 48.66
N CYS A 235 -6.45 1.23 49.88
CA CYS A 235 -6.93 -0.11 50.26
C CYS A 235 -8.12 -0.57 49.40
N GLU A 236 -9.16 0.27 49.29
CA GLU A 236 -10.37 -0.08 48.54
C GLU A 236 -10.09 -0.17 47.03
N MET A 237 -9.25 0.71 46.49
CA MET A 237 -8.85 0.66 45.07
C MET A 237 -8.03 -0.59 44.72
N ALA A 238 -7.30 -1.17 45.67
CA ALA A 238 -6.56 -2.42 45.48
C ALA A 238 -7.41 -3.69 45.64
N GLY A 239 -8.74 -3.54 45.78
CA GLY A 239 -9.67 -4.66 45.99
C GLY A 239 -9.75 -5.14 47.44
N GLY A 240 -9.12 -4.44 48.37
CA GLY A 240 -9.26 -4.66 49.80
C GLY A 240 -10.58 -4.11 50.35
N HIS A 241 -10.79 -4.35 51.65
CA HIS A 241 -11.80 -3.63 52.43
C HIS A 241 -11.12 -3.03 53.65
N TRP A 242 -11.49 -1.80 53.97
CA TRP A 242 -11.03 -1.18 55.19
C TRP A 242 -11.74 -1.82 56.39
N ASP A 243 -10.99 -2.34 57.36
CA ASP A 243 -11.58 -2.93 58.56
C ASP A 243 -12.15 -1.85 59.47
N GLY A 244 -13.15 -2.21 60.26
CA GLY A 244 -13.84 -1.26 61.12
C GLY A 244 -15.10 -1.86 61.74
N THR A 245 -15.75 -1.04 62.56
CA THR A 245 -17.02 -1.39 63.18
C THR A 245 -18.01 -0.28 62.93
N CYS A 246 -19.27 -0.64 62.71
CA CYS A 246 -20.36 0.32 62.59
C CYS A 246 -21.00 0.57 63.97
N ASP A 247 -21.34 1.82 64.27
CA ASP A 247 -22.02 2.23 65.50
C ASP A 247 -23.41 2.79 65.16
N PRO A 248 -24.50 2.29 65.77
CA PRO A 248 -24.58 1.31 66.87
C PRO A 248 -24.42 -0.17 66.48
N THR A 249 -24.47 -0.52 65.20
CA THR A 249 -24.66 -1.92 64.80
C THR A 249 -23.36 -2.62 64.42
N THR A 250 -22.78 -3.41 65.33
CA THR A 250 -21.47 -4.06 65.12
C THR A 250 -21.47 -5.26 64.14
N THR A 251 -22.59 -5.59 63.50
CA THR A 251 -22.69 -6.76 62.61
C THR A 251 -22.27 -6.50 61.17
N TYR A 252 -22.12 -5.24 60.77
CA TYR A 252 -21.71 -4.88 59.41
C TYR A 252 -20.19 -5.00 59.25
N THR A 253 -19.75 -5.78 58.26
CA THR A 253 -18.34 -6.08 58.04
C THR A 253 -17.69 -5.15 57.00
N THR A 254 -18.47 -4.25 56.37
CA THR A 254 -17.93 -3.28 55.41
C THR A 254 -18.50 -1.88 55.63
N ARG A 255 -17.67 -0.88 55.37
CA ARG A 255 -18.04 0.54 55.40
C ARG A 255 -19.23 0.87 54.49
N TYR A 256 -19.26 0.30 53.29
CA TYR A 256 -20.37 0.50 52.34
C TYR A 256 -21.71 0.07 52.94
N GLN A 257 -21.76 -1.06 53.64
CA GLN A 257 -22.98 -1.48 54.34
C GLN A 257 -23.36 -0.46 55.42
N CYS A 258 -22.40 -0.06 56.26
CA CYS A 258 -22.62 0.87 57.36
C CYS A 258 -23.12 2.25 56.90
N GLU A 259 -22.33 2.97 56.12
CA GLU A 259 -22.59 4.37 55.75
C GLU A 259 -23.63 4.50 54.64
N VAL A 260 -23.57 3.66 53.61
CA VAL A 260 -24.36 3.85 52.38
C VAL A 260 -25.71 3.16 52.48
N ILE A 261 -25.75 1.92 52.99
CA ILE A 261 -27.01 1.15 53.05
C ILE A 261 -27.83 1.55 54.28
N TYR A 262 -27.19 1.67 55.45
CA TYR A 262 -27.89 1.85 56.72
C TYR A 262 -27.76 3.25 57.33
N GLY A 263 -26.89 4.11 56.78
CA GLY A 263 -26.75 5.51 57.22
C GLY A 263 -26.18 5.64 58.64
N GLU A 264 -25.45 4.63 59.10
CA GLU A 264 -24.77 4.60 60.40
C GLU A 264 -23.31 5.07 60.28
N ASP A 265 -22.67 5.36 61.42
CA ASP A 265 -21.30 5.88 61.45
C ASP A 265 -20.28 4.73 61.45
N TRP A 266 -19.39 4.74 60.46
CA TRP A 266 -18.28 3.80 60.38
C TRP A 266 -17.12 4.26 61.25
N ILE A 267 -16.68 3.41 62.17
CA ILE A 267 -15.49 3.60 63.00
C ILE A 267 -14.35 2.76 62.40
N PRO A 268 -13.45 3.36 61.60
CA PRO A 268 -12.37 2.63 60.95
C PRO A 268 -11.34 2.11 61.96
N THR A 269 -10.80 0.90 61.74
CA THR A 269 -9.52 0.49 62.33
C THR A 269 -8.36 0.96 61.44
N SER A 270 -7.11 0.81 61.88
CA SER A 270 -5.93 1.17 61.08
C SER A 270 -5.40 -0.01 60.26
N HIS A 271 -6.29 -0.81 59.68
CA HIS A 271 -5.92 -2.02 58.95
C HIS A 271 -6.78 -2.23 57.71
N CYS A 272 -6.13 -2.63 56.63
CA CYS A 272 -6.78 -3.04 55.40
C CYS A 272 -6.85 -4.56 55.31
N GLY A 273 -8.06 -5.10 55.32
CA GLY A 273 -8.36 -6.52 55.20
C GLY A 273 -8.60 -6.96 53.75
N GLY A 274 -8.60 -8.29 53.54
CA GLY A 274 -8.94 -8.91 52.25
C GLY A 274 -7.74 -9.28 51.38
N THR A 275 -8.02 -9.72 50.15
CA THR A 275 -6.99 -10.10 49.17
C THR A 275 -6.59 -8.87 48.38
N LEU A 276 -5.50 -8.23 48.78
CA LEU A 276 -4.97 -7.03 48.11
C LEU A 276 -4.25 -7.42 46.83
N VAL A 277 -4.57 -6.73 45.74
CA VAL A 277 -3.83 -6.84 44.47
C VAL A 277 -2.74 -5.77 44.47
N THR A 278 -1.49 -6.21 44.50
CA THR A 278 -0.34 -5.31 44.31
C THR A 278 -0.33 -4.82 42.85
N PRO A 279 -0.30 -3.50 42.60
CA PRO A 279 -0.21 -2.98 41.24
C PRO A 279 1.03 -3.49 40.51
N ASP A 280 0.85 -3.84 39.24
CA ASP A 280 1.86 -4.38 38.32
C ASP A 280 2.34 -3.34 37.29
N THR A 281 1.85 -2.09 37.39
CA THR A 281 2.29 -0.95 36.61
C THR A 281 2.78 0.17 37.52
N LYS A 282 3.81 0.91 37.06
CA LYS A 282 4.36 2.05 37.80
C LYS A 282 3.30 3.09 38.11
N VAL A 283 2.47 3.45 37.12
CA VAL A 283 1.39 4.44 37.29
C VAL A 283 0.38 4.00 38.34
N SER A 284 -0.03 2.74 38.33
CA SER A 284 -0.97 2.25 39.34
C SER A 284 -0.32 2.18 40.72
N CYS A 285 0.97 1.84 40.80
CA CYS A 285 1.72 1.86 42.06
C CYS A 285 1.83 3.26 42.67
N GLU A 286 2.32 4.23 41.87
CA GLU A 286 2.48 5.62 42.29
C GLU A 286 1.13 6.30 42.53
N GLY A 287 0.10 5.92 41.76
CA GLY A 287 -1.28 6.39 41.93
C GLY A 287 -1.92 5.93 43.24
N LEU A 288 -1.51 4.78 43.78
CA LEU A 288 -1.89 4.32 45.12
C LEU A 288 -0.95 4.83 46.22
N GLY A 289 -0.03 5.76 45.92
CA GLY A 289 0.93 6.30 46.87
C GLY A 289 2.12 5.38 47.19
N GLY A 290 2.27 4.29 46.45
CA GLY A 290 3.43 3.39 46.56
C GLY A 290 4.68 3.96 45.91
N THR A 291 5.82 3.34 46.20
CA THR A 291 7.10 3.60 45.54
C THR A 291 7.43 2.44 44.61
N TRP A 292 7.60 2.73 43.34
CA TRP A 292 8.08 1.75 42.36
C TRP A 292 9.59 1.57 42.53
N ALA A 293 10.02 0.36 42.90
CA ALA A 293 11.44 0.05 42.98
C ALA A 293 12.04 0.17 41.56
N THR A 294 13.01 1.07 41.39
CA THR A 294 13.58 1.42 40.09
C THR A 294 14.31 0.25 39.46
N ASP A 295 13.65 -0.46 38.58
CA ASP A 295 14.25 -1.05 37.41
C ASP A 295 13.87 -0.18 36.21
N ASN A 296 14.72 0.81 35.92
CA ASN A 296 14.77 1.59 34.68
C ASN A 296 15.08 0.68 33.48
N THR A 297 14.38 -0.43 33.33
CA THR A 297 14.45 -1.23 32.14
C THR A 297 13.40 -0.72 31.18
N ASP A 298 13.58 0.53 30.74
CA ASP A 298 12.95 0.93 29.49
C ASP A 298 13.23 -0.17 28.48
N ILE A 299 12.20 -0.61 27.79
CA ILE A 299 12.34 -1.70 26.83
C ILE A 299 12.67 -1.07 25.48
N ASP A 300 13.78 -1.49 24.90
CA ASP A 300 14.04 -1.17 23.51
C ASP A 300 13.19 -2.09 22.64
N ILE A 301 12.39 -1.48 21.77
CA ILE A 301 11.56 -2.17 20.79
C ILE A 301 11.95 -1.73 19.39
N CYS A 302 11.59 -2.56 18.43
CA CYS A 302 11.85 -2.36 17.02
C CYS A 302 10.65 -2.84 16.21
N VAL A 303 10.58 -2.42 14.96
CA VAL A 303 9.49 -2.75 14.05
C VAL A 303 10.03 -3.57 12.91
N LYS A 304 9.35 -4.68 12.62
CA LYS A 304 9.56 -5.47 11.40
C LYS A 304 8.39 -5.21 10.45
N ILE A 305 8.71 -4.82 9.22
CA ILE A 305 7.72 -4.64 8.15
C ILE A 305 7.95 -5.70 7.09
N TYR A 306 6.99 -6.60 6.97
CA TYR A 306 6.92 -7.62 5.94
C TYR A 306 6.12 -7.08 4.77
N TYR A 307 6.69 -7.15 3.58
CA TYR A 307 6.09 -6.66 2.33
C TYR A 307 6.34 -7.66 1.21
N VAL A 308 5.53 -7.59 0.15
CA VAL A 308 5.77 -8.39 -1.04
C VAL A 308 6.94 -7.78 -1.79
N SER A 309 8.00 -8.56 -1.96
CA SER A 309 9.12 -8.22 -2.82
C SER A 309 9.37 -9.37 -3.78
N SER A 310 9.86 -9.09 -4.97
CA SER A 310 10.22 -10.13 -5.92
C SER A 310 11.59 -9.86 -6.51
N THR A 311 12.42 -10.90 -6.54
CA THR A 311 13.68 -10.90 -7.28
C THR A 311 13.54 -11.76 -8.52
N ASP A 312 14.11 -11.28 -9.62
CA ASP A 312 14.25 -12.07 -10.84
C ASP A 312 15.24 -13.22 -10.59
N ALA A 313 14.82 -14.45 -10.91
CA ALA A 313 15.72 -15.59 -10.95
C ALA A 313 15.58 -16.30 -12.30
N ALA A 314 16.66 -16.93 -12.76
CA ALA A 314 16.70 -17.63 -14.05
C ALA A 314 15.65 -18.75 -14.21
N SER A 315 15.00 -19.16 -13.11
CA SER A 315 13.95 -20.20 -13.06
C SER A 315 12.53 -19.66 -12.90
N GLY A 316 12.33 -18.34 -12.90
CA GLY A 316 11.04 -17.68 -12.62
C GLY A 316 11.13 -16.70 -11.45
N ASP A 317 10.04 -15.99 -11.18
CA ASP A 317 10.01 -15.01 -10.09
C ASP A 317 10.15 -15.70 -8.72
N ILE A 318 11.01 -15.17 -7.86
CA ILE A 318 11.03 -15.54 -6.45
C ILE A 318 10.36 -14.40 -5.68
N ILE A 319 9.12 -14.64 -5.24
CA ILE A 319 8.44 -13.73 -4.32
C ILE A 319 8.89 -14.03 -2.90
N THR A 320 9.40 -13.00 -2.22
CA THR A 320 9.81 -13.05 -0.83
C THR A 320 8.90 -12.16 0.00
N ILE A 321 8.22 -12.79 0.98
CA ILE A 321 7.35 -12.11 1.96
C ILE A 321 7.92 -12.15 3.38
N ASN A 322 8.95 -12.97 3.63
CA ASN A 322 9.50 -13.26 4.96
C ASN A 322 10.82 -12.54 5.26
N ASN A 323 11.25 -11.63 4.38
CA ASN A 323 12.43 -10.78 4.60
C ASN A 323 11.95 -9.38 4.97
N PRO A 324 11.76 -9.08 6.26
CA PRO A 324 11.30 -7.76 6.66
C PRO A 324 12.40 -6.72 6.52
N ILE A 325 12.00 -5.46 6.35
CA ILE A 325 12.85 -4.33 6.77
C ILE A 325 12.65 -4.12 8.27
N VAL A 326 13.73 -3.78 8.95
CA VAL A 326 13.79 -3.69 10.41
C VAL A 326 14.22 -2.29 10.81
N SER A 327 13.44 -1.62 11.67
CA SER A 327 13.75 -0.28 12.16
C SER A 327 14.96 -0.28 13.10
N GLY A 328 15.53 0.91 13.32
CA GLY A 328 16.35 1.15 14.51
C GLY A 328 15.53 0.99 15.81
N PRO A 329 16.19 0.80 16.96
CA PRO A 329 15.51 0.66 18.24
C PRO A 329 14.85 1.97 18.68
N LYS A 330 13.75 1.84 19.42
CA LYS A 330 13.11 2.93 20.16
C LYS A 330 12.89 2.46 21.60
N THR A 331 13.29 3.31 22.53
CA THR A 331 13.15 3.07 23.96
C THR A 331 11.73 3.41 24.40
N LEU A 332 11.01 2.42 24.93
CA LEU A 332 9.65 2.55 25.45
C LEU A 332 9.69 2.58 26.99
N PRO A 333 9.28 3.70 27.63
CA PRO A 333 9.21 3.77 29.08
C PRO A 333 8.22 2.75 29.65
N ARG A 334 8.63 2.00 30.68
CA ARG A 334 7.76 1.04 31.37
C ARG A 334 6.86 1.70 32.41
N ASP A 335 6.05 2.66 31.99
CA ASP A 335 5.14 3.40 32.88
C ASP A 335 3.72 2.80 32.93
N GLY A 336 3.36 1.96 31.95
CA GLY A 336 2.00 1.41 31.80
C GLY A 336 1.07 2.28 30.96
N PHE A 337 1.58 3.37 30.35
CA PHE A 337 0.83 4.17 29.40
C PHE A 337 1.02 3.68 27.96
N THR A 338 0.14 4.17 27.08
CA THR A 338 0.32 4.08 25.63
C THR A 338 1.22 5.22 25.17
N HIS A 339 2.28 4.87 24.45
CA HIS A 339 3.21 5.83 23.85
C HIS A 339 3.07 5.81 22.34
N GLN A 340 3.07 6.99 21.72
CA GLN A 340 3.20 7.13 20.28
C GLN A 340 4.68 7.25 19.93
N LEU A 341 5.21 6.24 19.23
CA LEU A 341 6.61 6.18 18.81
C LEU A 341 6.71 6.31 17.29
N SER A 342 7.69 7.09 16.82
CA SER A 342 8.05 7.21 15.41
C SER A 342 9.27 6.34 15.14
N PHE A 343 9.18 5.41 14.19
CA PHE A 343 10.26 4.48 13.83
C PHE A 343 10.96 4.89 12.54
N ASP A 344 12.29 4.79 12.54
CA ASP A 344 13.18 5.24 11.47
C ASP A 344 14.37 4.29 11.34
N GLY A 345 15.28 4.56 10.40
CA GLY A 345 16.53 3.80 10.27
C GLY A 345 16.31 2.36 9.86
N PHE A 346 15.38 2.14 8.92
CA PHE A 346 15.06 0.82 8.42
C PHE A 346 16.22 0.21 7.63
N ASN A 347 16.51 -1.06 7.88
CA ASN A 347 17.52 -1.85 7.17
C ASN A 347 16.92 -3.20 6.75
N ASP A 348 17.34 -3.70 5.60
CA ASP A 348 17.18 -5.10 5.21
C ASP A 348 18.53 -5.84 5.25
N ALA A 349 18.58 -7.07 4.75
CA ALA A 349 19.80 -7.87 4.69
C ALA A 349 20.91 -7.28 3.80
N SER A 350 20.57 -6.32 2.92
CA SER A 350 21.51 -5.64 2.01
C SER A 350 22.00 -4.29 2.53
N GLY A 351 21.36 -3.73 3.55
CA GLY A 351 21.75 -2.49 4.21
C GLY A 351 20.58 -1.55 4.46
N PRO A 352 20.83 -0.23 4.55
CA PRO A 352 19.78 0.76 4.76
C PRO A 352 18.74 0.74 3.62
N ASN A 353 17.49 0.50 3.98
CA ASN A 353 16.36 0.49 3.06
C ASN A 353 15.08 0.88 3.80
N SER A 354 14.51 2.02 3.43
CA SER A 354 13.24 2.52 3.96
C SER A 354 12.13 2.55 2.92
N THR A 355 12.38 2.04 1.70
CA THR A 355 11.42 2.10 0.60
C THR A 355 10.89 0.71 0.28
N ILE A 356 9.56 0.60 0.24
CA ILE A 356 8.87 -0.65 -0.05
C ILE A 356 7.85 -0.46 -1.16
N PRO A 357 7.49 -1.49 -1.94
CA PRO A 357 6.42 -1.39 -2.93
C PRO A 357 5.09 -1.00 -2.30
N ILE A 358 4.26 -0.28 -3.06
CA ILE A 358 2.86 0.00 -2.68
C ILE A 358 2.10 -1.33 -2.53
N GLY A 359 1.19 -1.41 -1.57
CA GLY A 359 0.48 -2.67 -1.32
C GLY A 359 0.05 -2.86 0.12
N GLN A 360 -0.26 -4.10 0.45
CA GLN A 360 -0.52 -4.52 1.81
C GLN A 360 0.81 -4.96 2.45
N ILE A 361 1.04 -4.49 3.68
CA ILE A 361 2.17 -4.85 4.52
C ILE A 361 1.66 -5.50 5.81
N SER A 362 2.48 -6.37 6.38
CA SER A 362 2.31 -6.89 7.73
C SER A 362 3.36 -6.29 8.64
N LEU A 363 2.95 -5.73 9.76
CA LEU A 363 3.83 -5.07 10.72
C LEU A 363 3.80 -5.82 12.05
N SER A 364 4.97 -6.01 12.65
CA SER A 364 5.10 -6.49 14.02
C SER A 364 6.02 -5.59 14.84
N VAL A 365 5.65 -5.34 16.10
CA VAL A 365 6.52 -4.74 17.10
C VAL A 365 7.20 -5.86 17.87
N ASN A 366 8.52 -5.81 17.94
CA ASN A 366 9.35 -6.85 18.51
C ASN A 366 10.30 -6.26 19.56
N GLU A 367 10.79 -7.10 20.46
CA GLU A 367 11.81 -6.72 21.43
C GLU A 367 13.16 -6.54 20.73
N PHE A 368 13.93 -5.53 21.16
CA PHE A 368 15.28 -5.28 20.66
C PHE A 368 16.31 -5.75 21.68
N ASP A 369 17.23 -6.62 21.25
CA ASP A 369 18.36 -7.02 22.06
C ASP A 369 19.53 -6.05 21.83
N ALA A 370 19.84 -5.24 22.84
CA ALA A 370 20.96 -4.30 22.83
C ALA A 370 22.31 -4.92 23.27
N SER A 371 22.41 -6.26 23.33
CA SER A 371 23.64 -6.97 23.67
C SER A 371 24.75 -6.78 22.62
N ALA A 372 25.84 -7.55 22.72
CA ALA A 372 27.03 -7.41 21.87
C ALA A 372 26.75 -7.54 20.36
N SER A 373 25.59 -8.09 19.95
CA SER A 373 25.12 -8.12 18.57
C SER A 373 23.71 -7.49 18.49
N PRO A 374 23.62 -6.15 18.43
CA PRO A 374 22.34 -5.44 18.46
C PRO A 374 21.40 -5.92 17.35
N SER A 375 20.23 -6.44 17.71
CA SER A 375 19.29 -6.98 16.73
C SER A 375 17.84 -6.94 17.21
N CYS A 376 16.94 -6.82 16.25
CA CYS A 376 15.51 -6.94 16.49
C CYS A 376 15.10 -8.41 16.57
N THR A 377 14.72 -8.86 17.75
CA THR A 377 14.41 -10.27 18.03
C THR A 377 13.12 -10.72 17.34
N ASP A 378 12.85 -12.02 17.32
CA ASP A 378 11.54 -12.56 16.89
C ASP A 378 10.49 -12.56 18.01
N THR A 379 10.87 -12.17 19.24
CA THR A 379 9.94 -12.04 20.35
C THR A 379 9.02 -10.86 20.10
N VAL A 380 7.72 -11.13 20.01
CA VAL A 380 6.71 -10.12 19.74
C VAL A 380 6.37 -9.37 21.03
N HIS A 381 6.44 -8.04 20.99
CA HIS A 381 6.14 -7.19 22.14
C HIS A 381 4.69 -7.35 22.57
N ASN A 382 4.44 -7.53 23.88
CA ASN A 382 3.12 -7.73 24.49
C ASN A 382 2.29 -8.91 23.94
N SER A 383 2.92 -9.91 23.31
CA SER A 383 2.19 -11.00 22.64
C SER A 383 1.16 -10.50 21.61
N GLY A 384 1.42 -9.32 21.02
CA GLY A 384 0.58 -8.75 19.97
C GLY A 384 0.48 -9.66 18.74
N SER A 385 -0.52 -9.40 17.91
CA SER A 385 -0.62 -10.02 16.58
C SER A 385 -0.12 -9.06 15.52
N ALA A 386 0.49 -9.59 14.45
CA ALA A 386 0.90 -8.76 13.33
C ALA A 386 -0.30 -7.99 12.75
N VAL A 387 -0.08 -6.71 12.44
CA VAL A 387 -1.12 -5.81 11.93
C VAL A 387 -0.96 -5.66 10.43
N LEU A 388 -2.03 -5.96 9.69
CA LEU A 388 -2.07 -5.74 8.25
C LEU A 388 -2.49 -4.31 7.94
N VAL A 389 -1.66 -3.61 7.18
CA VAL A 389 -1.90 -2.22 6.79
C VAL A 389 -1.65 -2.02 5.30
N SER A 390 -2.35 -1.07 4.71
CA SER A 390 -2.23 -0.72 3.30
C SER A 390 -1.43 0.57 3.15
N VAL A 391 -0.35 0.52 2.36
CA VAL A 391 0.51 1.67 2.06
C VAL A 391 0.43 2.02 0.57
N PHE A 392 0.28 3.30 0.28
CA PHE A 392 0.14 3.82 -1.07
C PHE A 392 0.75 5.22 -1.18
N LYS A 393 1.10 5.60 -2.41
CA LYS A 393 1.71 6.89 -2.70
C LYS A 393 0.79 8.05 -2.30
N GLY A 394 1.39 9.09 -1.70
CA GLY A 394 0.70 10.32 -1.34
C GLY A 394 -0.16 10.22 -0.07
N SER A 395 -0.16 9.05 0.58
CA SER A 395 -0.76 8.88 1.90
C SER A 395 0.17 9.37 3.00
N LEU A 396 -0.41 9.92 4.07
CA LEU A 396 0.30 9.97 5.34
C LEU A 396 0.48 8.54 5.83
N LEU A 397 1.66 8.23 6.37
CA LEU A 397 1.90 6.93 6.97
C LEU A 397 0.85 6.69 8.08
N PRO A 398 0.28 5.47 8.14
CA PRO A 398 -0.75 5.14 9.10
C PRO A 398 -0.20 5.21 10.53
N VAL A 399 -1.02 5.72 11.46
CA VAL A 399 -0.77 5.53 12.89
C VAL A 399 -1.35 4.18 13.28
N ILE A 400 -0.48 3.28 13.71
CA ILE A 400 -0.84 1.89 14.04
C ILE A 400 -1.06 1.78 15.54
N ASN A 401 -2.18 1.19 15.96
CA ASN A 401 -2.38 0.83 17.37
C ASN A 401 -1.93 -0.62 17.54
N TRP A 402 -0.94 -0.81 18.42
CA TRP A 402 -0.33 -2.09 18.75
C TRP A 402 -0.80 -2.60 20.11
#